data_AF-I0UQG9-F1
#
_entry.id   AF-I0UQG9-F1
#
_cell.length_a   1.000
_cell.length_b   1.000
_cell.length_c   1.000
_cell.angle_alpha   90.00
_cell.angle_beta   90.00
_cell.angle_gamma   90.00
#
_symmetry.space_group_name_H-M   'P 1'
#
loop_
_entity.id
_entity.type
_entity.pdbx_description
1 polymer ?
#
loop_
_entity_poly.entity_id
_entity_poly.type
_entity_poly.pdbx_seq_one_letter_code
_entity_poly.pdbx_strand_id
1 'polypeptide(L)'
;MSPAASTSSSSPASSEPAKSYKGEAKLEKYDTSAGTYEPGTSEHPPRNVPKPIKPANMNENSVAGLYSTVAFYAASFQYFVTTGDRQYLDQVKTDEEEDLSDYDEMAQYIAGGVAWFENPKIVITLTTDQPTKSGSSYTWPSTVVFDYGKNVHNAQGQTAPVPSTGAEKPQKGYMKGKYTGGVWEVTIMIYDLSDNS
;
A
#
# COMPACT_ATOMS: atom_id res chain seq x y z
N MET A 1 27.51 33.28 -57.90
CA MET A 1 26.67 32.09 -57.71
C MET A 1 27.11 31.43 -56.42
N SER A 2 26.23 31.40 -55.42
CA SER A 2 26.49 30.77 -54.11
C SER A 2 25.74 29.45 -54.04
N PRO A 3 26.31 28.35 -53.52
CA PRO A 3 25.53 27.22 -53.06
C PRO A 3 25.13 27.44 -51.59
N ALA A 4 23.84 27.22 -51.31
CA ALA A 4 23.29 27.23 -49.96
C ALA A 4 23.72 25.98 -49.19
N ALA A 5 24.19 26.16 -47.95
CA ALA A 5 24.40 25.08 -47.01
C ALA A 5 23.04 24.62 -46.44
N SER A 6 22.72 23.35 -46.63
CA SER A 6 21.55 22.71 -46.02
C SER A 6 21.75 22.62 -44.51
N THR A 7 20.90 23.31 -43.75
CA THR A 7 20.78 23.14 -42.30
C THR A 7 19.94 21.91 -42.02
N SER A 8 20.58 20.83 -41.58
CA SER A 8 19.92 19.67 -40.99
C SER A 8 19.25 20.12 -39.68
N SER A 9 17.92 20.29 -39.69
CA SER A 9 17.17 20.51 -38.46
C SER A 9 17.01 19.17 -37.73
N SER A 10 17.89 18.90 -36.75
CA SER A 10 17.61 17.89 -35.74
C SER A 10 16.51 18.43 -34.82
N SER A 11 15.28 17.95 -35.00
CA SER A 11 14.19 18.19 -34.06
C SER A 11 14.53 17.54 -32.71
N PRO A 12 14.50 18.26 -31.58
CA PRO A 12 14.56 17.61 -30.28
C PRO A 12 13.27 16.79 -30.12
N ALA A 13 13.41 15.48 -29.89
CA ALA A 13 12.32 14.64 -29.46
C ALA A 13 11.76 15.24 -28.16
N SER A 14 10.56 15.81 -28.24
CA SER A 14 9.84 16.31 -27.07
C SER A 14 9.40 15.08 -26.27
N SER A 15 10.24 14.66 -25.32
CA SER A 15 9.85 13.63 -24.36
C SER A 15 8.82 14.26 -23.43
N GLU A 16 7.58 13.81 -23.52
CA GLU A 16 6.55 14.18 -22.55
C GLU A 16 7.06 13.94 -21.13
N PRO A 17 6.75 14.83 -20.17
CA PRO A 17 7.12 14.61 -18.78
C PRO A 17 6.53 13.30 -18.29
N ALA A 18 7.32 12.52 -17.55
CA ALA A 18 6.86 11.26 -16.98
C ALA A 18 5.64 11.51 -16.07
N LYS A 19 4.64 10.61 -16.14
CA LYS A 19 3.43 10.67 -15.31
C LYS A 19 3.82 10.72 -13.82
N SER A 20 3.35 11.73 -13.08
CA SER A 20 3.51 11.77 -11.62
C SER A 20 2.61 10.74 -10.93
N TYR A 21 3.15 10.05 -9.92
CA TYR A 21 2.41 9.20 -8.99
C TYR A 21 2.49 9.72 -7.54
N LYS A 22 2.87 10.99 -7.35
CA LYS A 22 2.88 11.60 -6.02
C LYS A 22 1.46 11.63 -5.44
N GLY A 23 1.34 11.23 -4.18
CA GLY A 23 0.07 11.13 -3.46
C GLY A 23 -0.18 9.73 -2.93
N GLU A 24 -1.40 9.49 -2.48
CA GLU A 24 -1.80 8.19 -1.96
C GLU A 24 -1.71 7.11 -3.03
N ALA A 25 -1.09 5.97 -2.69
CA ALA A 25 -1.06 4.80 -3.54
C ALA A 25 -2.42 4.09 -3.45
N LYS A 26 -3.35 4.47 -4.35
CA LYS A 26 -4.74 3.98 -4.35
C LYS A 26 -4.94 2.88 -5.36
N LEU A 27 -5.58 1.80 -4.92
CA LEU A 27 -6.07 0.78 -5.83
C LEU A 27 -7.37 1.25 -6.50
N GLU A 28 -7.46 1.09 -7.81
CA GLU A 28 -8.60 1.60 -8.60
C GLU A 28 -9.81 0.67 -8.61
N LYS A 29 -9.60 -0.63 -8.39
CA LYS A 29 -10.63 -1.66 -8.61
C LYS A 29 -10.77 -2.56 -7.39
N TYR A 30 -12.02 -2.73 -6.96
CA TYR A 30 -12.42 -3.65 -5.91
C TYR A 30 -13.64 -4.44 -6.38
N ASP A 31 -13.78 -5.67 -5.89
CA ASP A 31 -15.01 -6.43 -5.98
C ASP A 31 -15.90 -6.06 -4.78
N THR A 32 -17.03 -5.42 -5.08
CA THR A 32 -18.05 -4.97 -4.13
C THR A 32 -19.34 -5.77 -4.20
N SER A 33 -19.31 -6.94 -4.86
CA SER A 33 -20.49 -7.80 -5.05
C SER A 33 -21.12 -8.31 -3.74
N ALA A 34 -20.38 -8.27 -2.63
CA ALA A 34 -20.87 -8.62 -1.31
C ALA A 34 -21.91 -7.63 -0.75
N GLY A 35 -22.00 -6.40 -1.28
CA GLY A 35 -22.93 -5.37 -0.84
C GLY A 35 -22.23 -4.08 -0.38
N THR A 36 -23.00 -3.18 0.22
CA THR A 36 -22.46 -1.93 0.80
C THR A 36 -21.60 -2.24 2.01
N TYR A 37 -20.38 -1.71 2.06
CA TYR A 37 -19.49 -1.84 3.20
C TYR A 37 -20.13 -1.27 4.48
N GLU A 38 -20.12 -2.07 5.54
CA GLU A 38 -20.50 -1.67 6.90
C GLU A 38 -19.26 -1.78 7.79
N PRO A 39 -18.82 -0.70 8.46
CA PRO A 39 -17.70 -0.76 9.39
C PRO A 39 -18.03 -1.61 10.62
N GLY A 40 -16.99 -2.01 11.36
CA GLY A 40 -17.17 -2.69 12.63
C GLY A 40 -17.80 -1.76 13.67
N THR A 41 -18.65 -2.32 14.53
CA THR A 41 -19.27 -1.60 15.65
C THR A 41 -19.23 -2.48 16.90
N SER A 42 -19.69 -1.96 18.04
CA SER A 42 -19.86 -2.80 19.24
C SER A 42 -20.88 -3.93 19.06
N GLU A 43 -21.73 -3.86 18.04
CA GLU A 43 -22.81 -4.83 17.79
C GLU A 43 -22.41 -5.91 16.78
N HIS A 44 -21.50 -5.60 15.85
CA HIS A 44 -21.10 -6.55 14.81
C HIS A 44 -19.71 -6.26 14.22
N PRO A 45 -19.00 -7.30 13.72
CA PRO A 45 -17.80 -7.12 12.91
C PRO A 45 -18.09 -6.39 11.60
N PRO A 46 -17.06 -5.85 10.92
CA PRO A 46 -17.22 -5.26 9.61
C PRO A 46 -17.85 -6.25 8.61
N ARG A 47 -18.72 -5.74 7.73
CA ARG A 47 -19.40 -6.55 6.71
C ARG A 47 -19.18 -5.98 5.33
N ASN A 48 -19.21 -6.85 4.32
CA ASN A 48 -19.10 -6.49 2.91
C ASN A 48 -17.85 -5.66 2.58
N VAL A 49 -16.72 -6.00 3.22
CA VAL A 49 -15.44 -5.34 2.96
C VAL A 49 -15.08 -5.50 1.47
N PRO A 50 -14.83 -4.41 0.71
CA PRO A 50 -14.49 -4.49 -0.70
C PRO A 50 -13.21 -5.30 -0.90
N LYS A 51 -13.26 -6.30 -1.78
CA LYS A 51 -12.13 -7.20 -2.04
C LYS A 51 -11.15 -6.57 -3.04
N PRO A 52 -9.86 -6.42 -2.72
CA PRO A 52 -8.87 -5.89 -3.67
C PRO A 52 -8.79 -6.71 -4.96
N ILE A 53 -8.81 -6.06 -6.13
CA ILE A 53 -8.57 -6.73 -7.42
C ILE A 53 -7.14 -6.49 -7.87
N LYS A 54 -6.38 -7.56 -8.06
CA LYS A 54 -4.98 -7.51 -8.53
C LYS A 54 -4.86 -6.76 -9.87
N PRO A 55 -4.08 -5.66 -9.95
CA PRO A 55 -3.88 -4.94 -11.21
C PRO A 55 -3.16 -5.78 -12.26
N ALA A 56 -3.61 -5.70 -13.52
CA ALA A 56 -3.00 -6.45 -14.63
C ALA A 56 -1.54 -6.04 -14.89
N ASN A 57 -1.23 -4.75 -14.71
CA ASN A 57 0.11 -4.20 -14.94
C ASN A 57 1.04 -4.35 -13.72
N MET A 58 0.56 -4.92 -12.60
CA MET A 58 1.33 -5.07 -11.36
C MET A 58 2.66 -5.80 -11.59
N ASN A 59 2.70 -6.77 -12.50
CA ASN A 59 3.90 -7.56 -12.78
C ASN A 59 4.76 -6.98 -13.91
N GLU A 60 4.46 -5.79 -14.43
CA GLU A 60 5.28 -5.17 -15.48
C GLU A 60 6.52 -4.51 -14.87
N ASN A 61 7.71 -4.68 -15.48
CA ASN A 61 8.94 -4.01 -15.07
C ASN A 61 8.94 -2.52 -15.45
N SER A 62 8.06 -1.74 -14.83
CA SER A 62 7.87 -0.31 -15.06
C SER A 62 7.57 0.41 -13.75
N VAL A 63 7.74 1.74 -13.73
CA VAL A 63 7.33 2.56 -12.57
C VAL A 63 5.82 2.43 -12.33
N ALA A 64 5.03 2.29 -13.39
CA ALA A 64 3.59 2.05 -13.28
C ALA A 64 3.29 0.71 -12.60
N GLY A 65 4.03 -0.35 -12.95
CA GLY A 65 3.89 -1.66 -12.30
C GLY A 65 4.30 -1.64 -10.83
N LEU A 66 5.38 -0.93 -10.49
CA LEU A 66 5.77 -0.71 -9.09
C LEU A 66 4.69 0.06 -8.32
N TYR A 67 4.15 1.16 -8.88
CA TYR A 67 3.05 1.90 -8.26
C TYR A 67 1.83 1.01 -8.01
N SER A 68 1.42 0.23 -9.02
CA SER A 68 0.29 -0.69 -8.91
C SER A 68 0.54 -1.78 -7.87
N THR A 69 1.79 -2.23 -7.70
CA THR A 69 2.18 -3.17 -6.63
C THR A 69 2.03 -2.53 -5.25
N VAL A 70 2.53 -1.30 -5.06
CA VAL A 70 2.41 -0.58 -3.78
C VAL A 70 0.94 -0.29 -3.44
N ALA A 71 0.14 0.14 -4.42
CA ALA A 71 -1.29 0.41 -4.24
C ALA A 71 -2.07 -0.87 -3.88
N PHE A 72 -1.75 -1.98 -4.53
CA PHE A 72 -2.37 -3.28 -4.22
C PHE A 72 -1.92 -3.81 -2.86
N TYR A 73 -0.65 -3.61 -2.47
CA TYR A 73 -0.17 -3.93 -1.13
C TYR A 73 -0.92 -3.15 -0.05
N ALA A 74 -1.04 -1.82 -0.18
CA ALA A 74 -1.78 -0.99 0.77
C ALA A 74 -3.25 -1.44 0.93
N ALA A 75 -3.93 -1.69 -0.19
CA ALA A 75 -5.31 -2.17 -0.20
C ALA A 75 -5.46 -3.59 0.40
N SER A 76 -4.48 -4.46 0.15
CA SER A 76 -4.45 -5.82 0.70
C SER A 76 -4.21 -5.81 2.20
N PHE A 77 -3.31 -4.95 2.69
CA PHE A 77 -3.04 -4.80 4.12
C PHE A 77 -4.26 -4.20 4.85
N GLN A 78 -4.95 -3.21 4.24
CA GLN A 78 -6.23 -2.72 4.74
C GLN A 78 -7.26 -3.85 4.87
N TYR A 79 -7.42 -4.68 3.83
CA TYR A 79 -8.35 -5.81 3.84
C TYR A 79 -8.01 -6.80 4.94
N PHE A 80 -6.73 -7.16 5.04
CA PHE A 80 -6.20 -8.05 6.08
C PHE A 80 -6.48 -7.54 7.49
N VAL A 81 -6.15 -6.29 7.80
CA VAL A 81 -6.42 -5.71 9.14
C VAL A 81 -7.91 -5.62 9.45
N THR A 82 -8.77 -5.49 8.43
CA THR A 82 -10.22 -5.38 8.61
C THR A 82 -10.89 -6.75 8.77
N THR A 83 -10.34 -7.80 8.15
CA THR A 83 -11.02 -9.11 8.02
C THR A 83 -10.24 -10.29 8.60
N GLY A 84 -8.95 -10.11 8.90
CA GLY A 84 -8.02 -11.19 9.22
C GLY A 84 -7.62 -12.06 8.02
N ASP A 85 -8.18 -11.81 6.83
CA ASP A 85 -7.94 -12.62 5.64
C ASP A 85 -6.73 -12.11 4.84
N ARG A 86 -5.72 -12.96 4.73
CA ARG A 86 -4.41 -12.65 4.14
C ARG A 86 -4.33 -12.93 2.64
N GLN A 87 -5.35 -13.53 2.02
CA GLN A 87 -5.27 -14.06 0.65
C GLN A 87 -4.82 -13.06 -0.43
N TYR A 88 -5.07 -11.76 -0.23
CA TYR A 88 -4.65 -10.70 -1.18
C TYR A 88 -3.22 -10.24 -0.89
N LEU A 89 -2.84 -10.19 0.38
CA LEU A 89 -1.49 -9.82 0.80
C LEU A 89 -0.49 -10.87 0.32
N ASP A 90 -0.85 -12.16 0.38
CA ASP A 90 -0.03 -13.28 -0.10
C ASP A 90 0.18 -13.27 -1.63
N GLN A 91 -0.55 -12.42 -2.38
CA GLN A 91 -0.31 -12.22 -3.82
C GLN A 91 0.76 -11.15 -4.11
N VAL A 92 1.24 -10.46 -3.08
CA VAL A 92 2.35 -9.51 -3.13
C VAL A 92 3.60 -10.22 -2.62
N LYS A 93 4.70 -10.11 -3.38
CA LYS A 93 5.99 -10.58 -2.88
C LYS A 93 6.57 -9.51 -1.97
N THR A 94 6.84 -9.86 -0.72
CA THR A 94 7.54 -9.02 0.25
C THR A 94 8.94 -9.58 0.52
N ASP A 95 9.82 -8.76 1.09
CA ASP A 95 11.14 -9.24 1.55
C ASP A 95 10.94 -10.23 2.71
N GLU A 96 11.79 -11.26 2.81
CA GLU A 96 11.71 -12.30 3.85
C GLU A 96 11.94 -11.72 5.26
N GLU A 97 12.63 -10.58 5.35
CA GLU A 97 12.81 -9.84 6.61
C GLU A 97 11.55 -9.06 7.05
N GLU A 98 10.53 -8.93 6.18
CA GLU A 98 9.24 -8.35 6.55
C GLU A 98 8.42 -9.40 7.32
N ASP A 99 8.73 -9.55 8.60
CA ASP A 99 8.07 -10.52 9.49
C ASP A 99 6.65 -10.05 9.84
N LEU A 100 5.68 -10.58 9.11
CA LEU A 100 4.26 -10.35 9.38
C LEU A 100 3.68 -11.38 10.38
N SER A 101 4.49 -12.27 10.95
CA SER A 101 4.01 -13.29 11.89
C SER A 101 3.49 -12.68 13.20
N ASP A 102 3.97 -11.49 13.57
CA ASP A 102 3.42 -10.68 14.66
C ASP A 102 1.91 -10.39 14.48
N TYR A 103 1.41 -10.44 13.23
CA TYR A 103 0.00 -10.27 12.91
C TYR A 103 -0.79 -11.58 12.82
N ASP A 104 -0.15 -12.75 12.87
CA ASP A 104 -0.84 -14.02 12.63
C ASP A 104 -1.87 -14.33 13.73
N GLU A 105 -1.53 -14.07 14.99
CA GLU A 105 -2.48 -14.22 16.10
C GLU A 105 -3.65 -13.24 15.93
N MET A 106 -3.34 -11.96 15.73
CA MET A 106 -4.35 -10.92 15.47
C MET A 106 -5.28 -11.31 14.31
N ALA A 107 -4.73 -11.81 13.21
CA ALA A 107 -5.46 -12.23 12.03
C ALA A 107 -6.43 -13.37 12.34
N GLN A 108 -6.01 -14.37 13.13
CA GLN A 108 -6.88 -15.47 13.54
C GLN A 108 -8.06 -14.99 14.39
N TYR A 109 -7.84 -14.05 15.32
CA TYR A 109 -8.92 -13.46 16.12
C TYR A 109 -9.92 -12.68 15.25
N ILE A 110 -9.43 -11.91 14.28
CA ILE A 110 -10.30 -11.12 13.39
C ILE A 110 -11.06 -12.02 12.41
N ALA A 111 -10.36 -12.96 11.74
CA ALA A 111 -10.98 -13.90 10.80
C ALA A 111 -12.00 -14.82 11.47
N GLY A 112 -11.76 -15.20 12.73
CA GLY A 112 -12.70 -15.96 13.55
C GLY A 112 -13.88 -15.14 14.07
N GLY A 113 -13.92 -13.82 13.85
CA GLY A 113 -14.94 -12.92 14.38
C GLY A 113 -14.89 -12.78 15.91
N VAL A 114 -13.75 -13.09 16.53
CA VAL A 114 -13.59 -13.04 17.99
C VAL A 114 -13.39 -11.60 18.45
N ALA A 115 -12.62 -10.81 17.70
CA ALA A 115 -12.43 -9.39 17.94
C ALA A 115 -12.26 -8.63 16.62
N TRP A 116 -12.63 -7.34 16.58
CA TRP A 116 -12.48 -6.51 15.39
C TRP A 116 -12.27 -5.04 15.75
N PHE A 117 -11.54 -4.34 14.88
CA PHE A 117 -11.37 -2.90 14.96
C PHE A 117 -12.63 -2.18 14.44
N GLU A 118 -12.99 -1.06 15.06
CA GLU A 118 -14.18 -0.26 14.69
C GLU A 118 -14.08 0.24 13.23
N ASN A 119 -12.94 0.84 12.86
CA ASN A 119 -12.72 1.34 11.50
C ASN A 119 -11.23 1.58 11.22
N PRO A 120 -10.44 0.51 10.98
CA PRO A 120 -9.02 0.66 10.72
C PRO A 120 -8.77 1.32 9.36
N LYS A 121 -7.68 2.06 9.23
CA LYS A 121 -7.26 2.79 8.05
C LYS A 121 -5.74 2.69 7.85
N ILE A 122 -5.36 2.07 6.75
CA ILE A 122 -3.98 1.93 6.29
C ILE A 122 -3.77 2.82 5.07
N VAL A 123 -2.77 3.70 5.11
CA VAL A 123 -2.48 4.62 4.00
C VAL A 123 -0.99 4.66 3.71
N ILE A 124 -0.62 4.47 2.45
CA ILE A 124 0.74 4.75 1.95
C ILE A 124 0.65 5.94 1.00
N THR A 125 1.39 7.00 1.29
CA THR A 125 1.46 8.21 0.46
C THR A 125 2.87 8.38 -0.10
N LEU A 126 3.01 8.35 -1.42
CA LEU A 126 4.26 8.59 -2.13
C LEU A 126 4.52 10.09 -2.21
N THR A 127 5.71 10.55 -1.82
CA THR A 127 5.99 11.97 -1.64
C THR A 127 6.71 12.62 -2.83
N THR A 128 7.17 11.81 -3.78
CA THR A 128 7.82 12.23 -5.03
C THR A 128 7.07 11.72 -6.26
N ASP A 129 7.21 12.42 -7.39
CA ASP A 129 6.50 12.08 -8.64
C ASP A 129 6.90 10.72 -9.21
N GLN A 130 8.15 10.32 -9.01
CA GLN A 130 8.77 9.07 -9.47
C GLN A 130 9.65 8.49 -8.34
N PRO A 131 9.91 7.17 -8.36
CA PRO A 131 10.95 6.56 -7.53
C PRO A 131 12.34 6.88 -8.09
N THR A 132 13.35 6.82 -7.24
CA THR A 132 14.75 6.85 -7.66
C THR A 132 15.25 5.43 -7.88
N LYS A 133 15.93 5.19 -9.01
CA LYS A 133 16.56 3.90 -9.32
C LYS A 133 18.02 3.90 -8.91
N SER A 134 18.46 2.87 -8.19
CA SER A 134 19.87 2.59 -7.89
C SER A 134 20.16 1.12 -8.18
N GLY A 135 20.95 0.85 -9.22
CA GLY A 135 21.16 -0.50 -9.73
C GLY A 135 19.85 -1.17 -10.15
N SER A 136 19.51 -2.30 -9.52
CA SER A 136 18.26 -3.06 -9.75
C SER A 136 17.12 -2.68 -8.79
N SER A 137 17.38 -1.80 -7.81
CA SER A 137 16.40 -1.40 -6.79
C SER A 137 15.81 -0.02 -7.09
N TYR A 138 14.56 0.15 -6.69
CA TYR A 138 13.82 1.40 -6.73
C TYR A 138 13.49 1.81 -5.31
N THR A 139 13.65 3.09 -4.99
CA THR A 139 13.30 3.68 -3.70
C THR A 139 12.30 4.79 -3.93
N TRP A 140 11.17 4.73 -3.23
CA TRP A 140 10.10 5.71 -3.32
C TRP A 140 9.81 6.31 -1.94
N PRO A 141 10.27 7.54 -1.66
CA PRO A 141 9.99 8.22 -0.40
C PRO A 141 8.49 8.27 -0.11
N SER A 142 8.07 7.86 1.08
CA SER A 142 6.67 7.74 1.45
C SER A 142 6.39 8.26 2.87
N THR A 143 5.11 8.49 3.14
CA THR A 143 4.59 8.49 4.51
C THR A 143 3.56 7.38 4.66
N VAL A 144 3.46 6.81 5.85
CA VAL A 144 2.59 5.68 6.15
C VAL A 144 1.73 5.99 7.37
N VAL A 145 0.47 5.58 7.35
CA VAL A 145 -0.45 5.66 8.49
C VAL A 145 -1.00 4.27 8.77
N PHE A 146 -0.90 3.83 10.02
CA PHE A 146 -1.59 2.67 10.57
C PHE A 146 -2.51 3.15 11.70
N ASP A 147 -3.75 3.47 11.35
CA ASP A 147 -4.79 3.85 12.31
C ASP A 147 -5.71 2.64 12.51
N TYR A 148 -5.67 1.97 13.65
CA TYR A 148 -6.54 0.81 13.91
C TYR A 148 -7.94 1.21 14.43
N GLY A 149 -8.31 2.49 14.33
CA GLY A 149 -9.55 3.01 14.86
C GLY A 149 -9.47 3.30 16.37
N LYS A 150 -10.57 3.80 16.93
CA LYS A 150 -10.62 4.21 18.34
C LYS A 150 -10.78 3.04 19.29
N ASN A 151 -11.52 2.02 18.87
CA ASN A 151 -11.92 0.91 19.70
C ASN A 151 -11.68 -0.43 19.00
N VAL A 152 -11.40 -1.43 19.83
CA VAL A 152 -11.52 -2.84 19.50
C VAL A 152 -12.76 -3.38 20.22
N HIS A 153 -13.57 -4.14 19.49
CA HIS A 153 -14.75 -4.83 20.01
C HIS A 153 -14.51 -6.33 19.98
N ASN A 154 -15.26 -7.08 20.78
CA ASN A 154 -15.24 -8.54 20.74
C ASN A 154 -16.64 -9.16 20.67
N ALA A 155 -16.69 -10.44 20.32
CA ALA A 155 -17.94 -11.19 20.18
C ALA A 155 -18.76 -11.31 21.49
N GLN A 156 -18.18 -10.97 22.64
CA GLN A 156 -18.86 -10.95 23.94
C GLN A 156 -19.51 -9.58 24.23
N GLY A 157 -19.44 -8.63 23.29
CA GLY A 157 -20.00 -7.28 23.44
C GLY A 157 -19.11 -6.34 24.27
N GLN A 158 -17.86 -6.71 24.54
CA GLN A 158 -16.92 -5.84 25.25
C GLN A 158 -16.23 -4.90 24.26
N THR A 159 -15.87 -3.72 24.76
CA THR A 159 -15.17 -2.68 24.01
C THR A 159 -13.97 -2.20 24.81
N ALA A 160 -12.83 -2.06 24.16
CA ALA A 160 -11.62 -1.48 24.73
C ALA A 160 -11.05 -0.42 23.78
N PRO A 161 -10.44 0.66 24.30
CA PRO A 161 -9.77 1.63 23.45
C PRO A 161 -8.52 1.00 22.82
N VAL A 162 -8.27 1.34 21.55
CA VAL A 162 -6.99 1.03 20.90
C VAL A 162 -5.93 1.96 21.48
N PRO A 163 -4.79 1.45 21.99
CA PRO A 163 -3.70 2.28 22.45
C PRO A 163 -3.14 3.15 21.31
N SER A 164 -2.98 4.45 21.56
CA SER A 164 -2.24 5.32 20.63
C SER A 164 -0.77 4.92 20.64
N THR A 165 -0.22 4.65 19.45
CA THR A 165 1.18 4.30 19.24
C THR A 165 1.94 5.39 18.49
N GLY A 166 1.24 6.44 18.05
CA GLY A 166 1.75 7.45 17.13
C GLY A 166 1.65 7.03 15.66
N ALA A 167 1.51 5.74 15.36
CA ALA A 167 1.39 5.20 14.00
C ALA A 167 0.10 5.65 13.30
N GLU A 168 -0.91 6.13 14.05
CA GLU A 168 -2.11 6.76 13.51
C GLU A 168 -1.84 8.13 12.86
N LYS A 169 -0.64 8.69 13.03
CA LYS A 169 -0.14 9.89 12.35
C LYS A 169 0.82 9.50 11.22
N PRO A 170 0.98 10.33 10.17
CA PRO A 170 1.89 10.03 9.07
C PRO A 170 3.33 9.84 9.54
N GLN A 171 3.83 8.61 9.41
CA GLN A 171 5.21 8.23 9.67
C GLN A 171 6.04 8.33 8.40
N LYS A 172 7.21 8.95 8.47
CA LYS A 172 8.09 9.07 7.30
C LYS A 172 8.80 7.74 7.05
N GLY A 173 9.01 7.45 5.77
CA GLY A 173 9.65 6.22 5.35
C GLY A 173 9.93 6.21 3.86
N TYR A 174 10.05 5.01 3.31
CA TYR A 174 10.07 4.77 1.88
C TYR A 174 9.57 3.37 1.54
N MET A 175 9.02 3.23 0.34
CA MET A 175 8.83 1.93 -0.30
C MET A 175 10.11 1.56 -1.04
N LYS A 176 10.58 0.34 -0.85
CA LYS A 176 11.62 -0.27 -1.69
C LYS A 176 10.96 -1.23 -2.66
N GLY A 177 11.42 -1.25 -3.92
CA GLY A 177 10.95 -2.15 -4.95
C GLY A 177 12.11 -2.80 -5.68
N LYS A 178 12.09 -4.12 -5.83
CA LYS A 178 13.06 -4.89 -6.60
C LYS A 178 12.32 -5.77 -7.59
N TYR A 179 12.64 -5.64 -8.88
CA TYR A 179 12.02 -6.48 -9.90
C TYR A 179 12.84 -7.75 -10.12
N THR A 180 12.26 -8.90 -9.82
CA THR A 180 12.92 -10.20 -9.93
C THR A 180 11.91 -11.28 -10.30
N GLY A 181 12.28 -12.21 -11.18
CA GLY A 181 11.42 -13.35 -11.54
C GLY A 181 10.07 -12.98 -12.16
N GLY A 182 9.94 -11.80 -12.78
CA GLY A 182 8.69 -11.35 -13.39
C GLY A 182 7.68 -10.72 -12.41
N VAL A 183 8.09 -10.44 -11.18
CA VAL A 183 7.26 -9.78 -10.15
C VAL A 183 8.05 -8.69 -9.44
N TRP A 184 7.33 -7.73 -8.86
CA TRP A 184 7.91 -6.79 -7.91
C TRP A 184 7.91 -7.40 -6.52
N GLU A 185 9.07 -7.37 -5.89
CA GLU A 185 9.25 -7.54 -4.46
C GLU A 185 9.23 -6.15 -3.82
N VAL A 186 8.35 -5.93 -2.84
CA VAL A 186 8.23 -4.64 -2.15
C VAL A 186 8.47 -4.77 -0.67
N THR A 187 9.04 -3.73 -0.08
CA THR A 187 9.28 -3.63 1.37
C THR A 187 8.89 -2.24 1.82
N ILE A 188 8.21 -2.15 2.96
CA ILE A 188 7.96 -0.87 3.62
C ILE A 188 9.03 -0.62 4.67
N MET A 189 9.68 0.55 4.60
CA MET A 189 10.65 0.98 5.61
C MET A 189 10.13 2.24 6.26
N ILE A 190 9.93 2.21 7.58
CA ILE A 190 9.50 3.36 8.38
C ILE A 190 10.71 3.80 9.19
N TYR A 191 11.02 5.10 9.19
CA TYR A 191 12.11 5.60 10.03
C TYR A 191 11.69 5.52 11.50
N ASP A 192 12.61 5.09 12.36
CA ASP A 192 12.32 4.84 13.76
C ASP A 192 11.72 6.07 14.45
N LEU A 193 10.70 5.85 15.28
CA LEU A 193 10.00 6.88 16.04
C LEU A 193 10.90 7.54 17.11
N SER A 194 12.08 6.97 17.36
CA SER A 194 13.03 7.40 18.40
C SER A 194 13.93 8.58 18.01
N ASP A 195 14.05 8.94 16.74
CA ASP A 195 15.02 9.96 16.29
C ASP A 195 14.53 11.42 16.38
N ASN A 196 13.45 11.65 17.13
CA ASN A 196 12.89 12.99 17.33
C ASN A 196 13.00 13.47 18.80
N SER A 197 14.10 13.09 19.48
CA SER A 197 14.51 13.64 20.79
C SER A 197 15.57 14.73 20.65
#